data_AF-B4R587-F1
#
_entry.id   AF-B4R587-F1
#
_cell.length_a   1.000
_cell.length_b   1.000
_cell.length_c   1.000
_cell.angle_alpha   90.00
_cell.angle_beta   90.00
_cell.angle_gamma   90.00
#
_symmetry.space_group_name_H-M   'P 1'
#
loop_
_entity.id
_entity.type
_entity.pdbx_description
1 polymer ?
#
loop_
_entity_poly.entity_id
_entity_poly.type
_entity_poly.pdbx_seq_one_letter_code
_entity_poly.pdbx_strand_id
1 'polypeptide(L)'
;MELMATQRSGMCPVGMSGLETLTKRLGAAAVIVDLFVVRHSSAVRVVRHGMGICKGASYILYNSARMEALLRKFHHEVSTGAYEKLPLLDEIDFSVLEDGVDWELVYGYLLTFPELMECTMEQLDQGNCGVHLLVHFVENLAAAFSRFYYHKKVLLQKREELMPILYARIY
;
A
#
# COMPACT_ATOMS: atom_id res chain seq x y z
N MET A 1 22.44 -24.52 4.31
CA MET A 1 23.22 -23.62 5.20
C MET A 1 24.01 -22.55 4.45
N GLU A 2 24.22 -22.66 3.13
CA GLU A 2 25.01 -21.67 2.38
C GLU A 2 24.29 -20.32 2.11
N LEU A 3 22.96 -20.31 2.00
CA LEU A 3 22.18 -19.08 1.80
C LEU A 3 22.23 -18.09 2.98
N MET A 4 22.49 -18.59 4.20
CA MET A 4 22.65 -17.76 5.40
C MET A 4 24.07 -17.18 5.52
N ALA A 5 25.05 -17.79 4.84
CA ALA A 5 26.44 -17.35 4.87
C ALA A 5 26.73 -16.22 3.86
N THR A 6 26.03 -16.20 2.71
CA THR A 6 26.18 -15.17 1.67
C THR A 6 25.69 -13.80 2.13
N GLN A 7 24.67 -13.74 2.99
CA GLN A 7 24.12 -12.49 3.51
C GLN A 7 25.06 -11.79 4.52
N ARG A 8 26.00 -12.53 5.14
CA ARG A 8 27.01 -11.97 6.07
C ARG A 8 28.28 -11.46 5.39
N SER A 9 28.60 -11.95 4.19
CA SER A 9 29.88 -11.67 3.53
C SER A 9 29.82 -10.60 2.42
N GLY A 10 28.67 -9.96 2.19
CA GLY A 10 28.54 -8.89 1.20
C GLY A 10 28.75 -9.31 -0.27
N MET A 11 28.87 -10.62 -0.53
CA MET A 11 29.03 -11.15 -1.88
C MET A 11 27.66 -11.46 -2.46
N CYS A 12 27.18 -10.59 -3.36
CA CYS A 12 26.02 -10.88 -4.18
C CYS A 12 26.40 -11.91 -5.26
N PRO A 13 25.79 -13.11 -5.31
CA PRO A 13 26.04 -14.06 -6.37
C PRO A 13 25.68 -13.48 -7.76
N VAL A 14 26.49 -13.82 -8.75
CA VAL A 14 26.38 -13.37 -10.14
C VAL A 14 25.04 -13.84 -10.73
N GLY A 15 24.17 -12.89 -11.10
CA GLY A 15 22.79 -13.14 -11.56
C GLY A 15 21.71 -12.21 -10.96
N MET A 16 22.11 -11.26 -10.12
CA MET A 16 21.22 -10.43 -9.30
C MET A 16 20.84 -9.04 -9.86
N SER A 17 21.00 -8.74 -11.15
CA SER A 17 20.72 -7.37 -11.67
C SER A 17 19.32 -6.85 -11.31
N GLY A 18 18.32 -7.72 -11.31
CA GLY A 18 16.95 -7.40 -10.86
C GLY A 18 16.84 -7.15 -9.35
N LEU A 19 17.53 -7.95 -8.52
CA LEU A 19 17.50 -7.83 -7.07
C LEU A 19 18.30 -6.61 -6.58
N GLU A 20 19.43 -6.31 -7.21
CA GLU A 20 20.19 -5.09 -6.96
C GLU A 20 19.36 -3.85 -7.30
N THR A 21 18.72 -3.85 -8.49
CA THR A 21 17.82 -2.77 -8.91
C THR A 21 16.66 -2.60 -7.94
N LEU A 22 16.03 -3.70 -7.51
CA LEU A 22 14.94 -3.67 -6.52
C LEU A 22 15.42 -3.09 -5.19
N THR A 23 16.56 -3.56 -4.68
CA THR A 23 17.14 -3.10 -3.41
C THR A 23 17.43 -1.61 -3.47
N LYS A 24 18.00 -1.13 -4.59
CA LYS A 24 18.26 0.30 -4.82
C LYS A 24 16.97 1.12 -4.81
N ARG A 25 15.91 0.64 -5.46
CA ARG A 25 14.59 1.32 -5.49
C ARG A 25 13.94 1.35 -4.11
N LEU A 26 13.97 0.24 -3.37
CA LEU A 26 13.42 0.16 -2.01
C LEU A 26 14.20 1.07 -1.05
N GLY A 27 15.53 1.10 -1.14
CA GLY A 27 16.36 2.00 -0.35
C GLY A 27 16.08 3.47 -0.65
N ALA A 28 15.96 3.85 -1.93
CA ALA A 28 15.60 5.21 -2.33
C ALA A 28 14.19 5.60 -1.82
N ALA A 29 13.20 4.72 -1.98
CA ALA A 29 11.85 4.96 -1.49
C ALA A 29 11.81 5.14 0.04
N ALA A 30 12.58 4.34 0.78
CA ALA A 30 12.69 4.48 2.24
C ALA A 30 13.23 5.85 2.64
N VAL A 31 14.32 6.29 2.00
CA VAL A 31 14.89 7.63 2.26
C VAL A 31 13.89 8.74 1.89
N ILE A 32 13.16 8.62 0.78
CA ILE A 32 12.16 9.61 0.38
C ILE A 32 11.06 9.74 1.43
N VAL A 33 10.51 8.61 1.89
CA VAL A 33 9.46 8.61 2.93
C VAL A 33 9.99 9.21 4.22
N ASP A 34 11.18 8.83 4.66
CA ASP A 34 11.79 9.34 5.91
C ASP A 34 12.06 10.85 5.86
N LEU A 35 12.41 11.39 4.69
CA LEU A 35 12.63 12.82 4.50
C LEU A 35 11.31 13.59 4.43
N PHE A 36 10.31 13.05 3.73
CA PHE A 36 9.06 13.75 3.45
C PHE A 36 8.00 13.59 4.53
N VAL A 37 8.13 12.62 5.45
CA VAL A 37 7.24 12.52 6.63
C VAL A 37 7.39 13.72 7.57
N VAL A 38 8.49 14.46 7.49
CA VAL A 38 8.72 15.67 8.27
C VAL A 38 8.32 16.90 7.44
N ARG A 39 7.69 17.89 8.08
CA ARG A 39 7.38 19.17 7.45
C ARG A 39 8.65 19.81 6.89
N HIS A 40 8.60 20.30 5.65
CA HIS A 40 9.77 20.85 4.95
C HIS A 40 10.48 21.99 5.72
N SER A 41 9.75 22.77 6.51
CA SER A 41 10.29 23.86 7.35
C SER A 41 10.98 23.37 8.64
N SER A 42 11.00 22.07 8.90
CA SER A 42 11.51 21.48 10.14
C SER A 42 12.80 20.69 9.92
N ALA A 43 13.66 20.63 10.93
CA ALA A 43 14.89 19.86 10.86
C ALA A 43 14.61 18.34 10.85
N VAL A 44 15.27 17.61 9.95
CA VAL A 44 15.19 16.14 9.87
C VAL A 44 16.36 15.50 10.62
N ARG A 45 16.06 14.50 11.45
CA ARG A 45 17.10 13.70 12.14
C ARG A 45 17.35 12.40 11.38
N VAL A 46 18.50 12.30 10.72
CA VAL A 46 18.93 11.06 10.06
C VAL A 46 19.65 10.15 11.05
N VAL A 47 19.05 9.02 11.39
CA VAL A 47 19.66 8.01 12.28
C VAL A 47 20.24 6.87 11.44
N ARG A 48 21.55 6.65 11.50
CA ARG A 48 22.26 5.63 10.70
C ARG A 48 22.27 4.23 11.30
N HIS A 49 21.90 4.08 12.57
CA HIS A 49 21.66 2.76 13.16
C HIS A 49 20.28 2.30 12.70
N GLY A 50 20.18 1.12 12.08
CA GLY A 50 18.95 0.54 11.50
C GLY A 50 17.72 0.38 12.43
N MET A 51 17.69 1.06 13.57
CA MET A 51 16.51 1.39 14.37
C MET A 51 15.73 2.63 13.88
N GLY A 52 16.28 3.43 12.95
CA GLY A 52 15.66 4.69 12.52
C GLY A 52 14.63 4.55 11.40
N ILE A 53 13.42 5.10 11.64
CA ILE A 53 12.42 5.69 10.72
C ILE A 53 11.84 4.81 9.59
N CYS A 54 12.58 3.87 9.01
CA CYS A 54 12.15 3.01 7.89
C CYS A 54 10.95 2.08 8.16
N LYS A 55 10.38 2.06 9.37
CA LYS A 55 9.19 1.26 9.68
C LYS A 55 8.00 1.71 8.82
N GLY A 56 7.78 3.01 8.68
CA GLY A 56 6.70 3.54 7.83
C GLY A 56 6.88 3.13 6.37
N ALA A 57 8.06 3.39 5.80
CA ALA A 57 8.33 3.11 4.39
C ALA A 57 8.25 1.62 4.05
N SER A 58 8.88 0.75 4.84
CA SER A 58 8.82 -0.70 4.62
C SER A 58 7.38 -1.23 4.73
N TYR A 59 6.60 -0.68 5.66
CA TYR A 59 5.21 -1.05 5.86
C TYR A 59 4.30 -0.60 4.69
N ILE A 60 4.49 0.62 4.18
CA ILE A 60 3.81 1.12 2.98
C ILE A 60 4.12 0.22 1.79
N LEU A 61 5.40 -0.01 1.50
CA LEU A 61 5.86 -0.79 0.34
C LEU A 61 5.39 -2.25 0.40
N TYR A 62 5.37 -2.83 1.59
CA TYR A 62 4.88 -4.19 1.79
C TYR A 62 3.36 -4.28 1.55
N ASN A 63 2.57 -3.33 2.08
CA ASN A 63 1.13 -3.33 1.86
C ASN A 63 0.76 -3.00 0.40
N SER A 64 1.52 -2.14 -0.29
CA SER A 64 1.32 -1.92 -1.72
C SER A 64 1.58 -3.18 -2.54
N ALA A 65 2.65 -3.93 -2.21
CA ALA A 65 2.94 -5.21 -2.86
C ALA A 65 1.86 -6.26 -2.56
N ARG A 66 1.32 -6.27 -1.34
CA ARG A 66 0.22 -7.16 -0.95
C ARG A 66 -1.07 -6.86 -1.73
N MET A 67 -1.41 -5.59 -1.90
CA MET A 67 -2.56 -5.15 -2.71
C MET A 67 -2.38 -5.55 -4.17
N GLU A 68 -1.21 -5.32 -4.75
CA GLU A 68 -0.90 -5.75 -6.12
C GLU A 68 -1.02 -7.27 -6.28
N ALA A 69 -0.49 -8.05 -5.33
CA ALA A 69 -0.56 -9.51 -5.37
C ALA A 69 -2.01 -10.02 -5.26
N LEU A 70 -2.84 -9.35 -4.44
CA LEU A 70 -4.27 -9.63 -4.31
C LEU A 70 -4.99 -9.42 -5.66
N LEU A 71 -4.81 -8.26 -6.29
CA LEU A 71 -5.43 -7.94 -7.58
C LEU A 71 -4.93 -8.84 -8.70
N ARG A 72 -3.62 -9.11 -8.76
CA ARG A 72 -3.02 -10.05 -9.72
C ARG A 72 -3.58 -11.45 -9.56
N LYS A 73 -3.77 -11.92 -8.33
CA LYS A 73 -4.42 -13.21 -8.08
C LYS A 73 -5.88 -13.20 -8.55
N PHE A 74 -6.65 -12.17 -8.24
CA PHE A 74 -8.02 -12.03 -8.76
C PHE A 74 -8.06 -12.10 -10.29
N HIS A 75 -7.22 -11.32 -10.98
CA HIS A 75 -7.14 -11.34 -12.44
C HIS A 75 -6.73 -12.71 -12.99
N HIS A 76 -5.83 -13.42 -12.29
CA HIS A 76 -5.46 -14.77 -12.66
C HIS A 76 -6.66 -15.73 -12.57
N GLU A 77 -7.41 -15.72 -11.47
CA GLU A 77 -8.62 -16.55 -11.30
C GLU A 77 -9.71 -16.23 -12.34
N VAL A 78 -9.84 -14.97 -12.75
CA VAL A 78 -10.72 -14.59 -13.88
C VAL A 78 -10.20 -15.18 -15.19
N SER A 79 -8.89 -15.09 -15.44
CA SER A 79 -8.28 -15.60 -16.69
C SER A 79 -8.36 -17.11 -16.84
N THR A 80 -8.37 -17.86 -15.72
CA THR A 80 -8.49 -19.32 -15.70
C THR A 80 -9.95 -19.80 -15.67
N GLY A 81 -10.92 -18.88 -15.64
CA GLY A 81 -12.35 -19.19 -15.56
C GLY A 81 -12.84 -19.59 -14.16
N ALA A 82 -11.97 -19.52 -13.15
CA ALA A 82 -12.35 -19.76 -11.77
C ALA A 82 -13.28 -18.67 -11.24
N TYR A 83 -13.07 -17.41 -11.60
CA TYR A 83 -13.99 -16.30 -11.33
C TYR A 83 -14.61 -15.75 -12.61
N GLU A 84 -15.80 -15.17 -12.49
CA GLU A 84 -16.35 -14.36 -13.57
C GLU A 84 -15.68 -12.99 -13.59
N LYS A 85 -15.75 -12.33 -14.75
CA LYS A 85 -15.21 -10.98 -14.91
C LYS A 85 -15.89 -10.04 -13.91
N LEU A 86 -15.12 -9.10 -13.36
CA LEU A 86 -15.65 -8.05 -12.50
C LEU A 86 -16.79 -7.32 -13.23
N PRO A 87 -18.01 -7.28 -12.66
CA PRO A 87 -19.14 -6.52 -13.20
C PRO A 87 -18.82 -5.02 -13.28
N LEU A 88 -19.64 -4.23 -13.97
CA LEU A 88 -19.46 -2.77 -13.99
C LEU A 88 -19.78 -2.16 -12.62
N LEU A 89 -19.22 -0.99 -12.32
CA LEU A 89 -19.34 -0.34 -11.01
C LEU A 89 -20.80 -0.05 -10.62
N ASP A 90 -21.64 0.30 -11.60
CA ASP A 90 -23.08 0.55 -11.45
C ASP A 90 -23.91 -0.73 -11.22
N GLU A 91 -23.34 -1.90 -11.50
CA GLU A 91 -23.95 -3.21 -11.27
C GLU A 91 -23.53 -3.80 -9.91
N ILE A 92 -22.63 -3.15 -9.18
CA ILE A 92 -22.16 -3.61 -7.87
C ILE A 92 -23.11 -3.15 -6.76
N ASP A 93 -23.62 -4.11 -6.02
CA ASP A 93 -24.32 -3.86 -4.77
C ASP A 93 -23.32 -3.65 -3.62
N PHE A 94 -23.10 -2.39 -3.25
CA PHE A 94 -22.27 -2.04 -2.09
C PHE A 94 -22.97 -2.21 -0.74
N SER A 95 -24.29 -2.50 -0.71
CA SER A 95 -25.01 -2.71 0.55
C SER A 95 -24.57 -3.99 1.29
N VAL A 96 -23.87 -4.89 0.59
CA VAL A 96 -23.27 -6.11 1.15
C VAL A 96 -22.04 -5.86 2.04
N LEU A 97 -21.53 -4.62 2.09
CA LEU A 97 -20.46 -4.21 2.99
C LEU A 97 -21.06 -3.83 4.35
N GLU A 98 -20.90 -4.69 5.35
CA GLU A 98 -21.67 -4.60 6.59
C GLU A 98 -20.95 -3.92 7.76
N ASP A 99 -19.60 -3.87 7.78
CA ASP A 99 -18.87 -3.40 8.96
C ASP A 99 -18.02 -2.16 8.73
N GLY A 100 -17.64 -1.53 9.85
CA GLY A 100 -16.83 -0.33 9.85
C GLY A 100 -15.45 -0.51 9.21
N VAL A 101 -14.94 -1.75 9.11
CA VAL A 101 -13.65 -2.04 8.49
C VAL A 101 -13.77 -2.01 6.96
N ASP A 102 -14.85 -2.54 6.39
CA ASP A 102 -15.13 -2.45 4.95
C ASP A 102 -15.26 -0.97 4.53
N TRP A 103 -15.92 -0.16 5.37
CA TRP A 103 -16.18 1.25 5.09
C TRP A 103 -15.06 2.22 5.48
N GLU A 104 -14.11 1.81 6.33
CA GLU A 104 -12.98 2.65 6.77
C GLU A 104 -12.14 3.14 5.58
N LEU A 105 -11.88 2.28 4.60
CA LEU A 105 -11.09 2.65 3.41
C LEU A 105 -11.81 3.68 2.55
N VAL A 106 -13.12 3.58 2.42
CA VAL A 106 -13.94 4.46 1.59
C VAL A 106 -14.11 5.82 2.26
N TYR A 107 -14.72 5.87 3.44
CA TYR A 107 -14.99 7.13 4.12
C TYR A 107 -13.74 7.77 4.73
N GLY A 108 -12.79 6.96 5.20
CA GLY A 108 -11.60 7.47 5.87
C GLY A 108 -10.51 7.94 4.92
N TYR A 109 -10.44 7.40 3.70
CA TYR A 109 -9.33 7.66 2.78
C TYR A 109 -9.75 8.06 1.38
N LEU A 110 -10.62 7.29 0.70
CA LEU A 110 -11.00 7.63 -0.69
C LEU A 110 -11.74 8.97 -0.77
N LEU A 111 -12.74 9.18 0.10
CA LEU A 111 -13.56 10.39 0.08
C LEU A 111 -12.86 11.62 0.69
N THR A 112 -11.89 11.42 1.58
CA THR A 112 -11.11 12.49 2.22
C THR A 112 -9.90 12.93 1.39
N PHE A 113 -9.55 12.18 0.34
CA PHE A 113 -8.40 12.48 -0.50
C PHE A 113 -8.44 13.87 -1.16
N PRO A 114 -9.57 14.39 -1.67
CA PRO A 114 -9.63 15.74 -2.21
C PRO A 114 -9.31 16.83 -1.16
N GLU A 115 -9.89 16.73 0.04
CA GLU A 115 -9.62 17.66 1.15
C GLU A 115 -8.14 17.62 1.56
N LEU A 116 -7.54 16.42 1.60
CA LEU A 116 -6.10 16.28 1.82
C LEU A 116 -5.28 17.02 0.75
N MET A 117 -5.67 16.96 -0.52
CA MET A 117 -4.97 17.65 -1.60
C MET A 117 -5.06 19.17 -1.46
N GLU A 118 -6.24 19.68 -1.10
CA GLU A 118 -6.41 21.09 -0.77
C GLU A 118 -5.51 21.52 0.39
N CYS A 119 -5.50 20.77 1.50
CA CYS A 119 -4.62 21.01 2.64
C CYS A 119 -3.12 20.96 2.27
N THR A 120 -2.76 20.03 1.37
CA THR A 120 -1.37 19.87 0.92
C THR A 120 -0.90 21.08 0.10
N MET A 121 -1.82 21.72 -0.63
CA MET A 121 -1.55 22.84 -1.54
C MET A 121 -1.85 24.23 -0.93
N GLU A 122 -2.44 24.30 0.26
CA GLU A 122 -2.91 25.55 0.90
C GLU A 122 -1.86 26.67 0.93
N GLN A 123 -0.59 26.32 1.14
CA GLN A 123 0.52 27.29 1.27
C GLN A 123 1.43 27.36 0.04
N LEU A 124 0.99 26.82 -1.11
CA LEU A 124 1.84 26.68 -2.29
C LEU A 124 2.33 28.04 -2.82
N ASP A 125 1.50 29.07 -2.75
CA ASP A 125 1.85 30.44 -3.14
C ASP A 125 2.97 31.05 -2.29
N GLN A 126 3.15 30.54 -1.06
CA GLN A 126 4.21 30.93 -0.13
C GLN A 126 5.48 30.07 -0.31
N GLY A 127 5.51 29.21 -1.34
CA GLY A 127 6.59 28.25 -1.58
C GLY A 127 6.58 27.05 -0.63
N ASN A 128 5.50 26.84 0.13
CA ASN A 128 5.38 25.76 1.10
C ASN A 128 4.37 24.72 0.59
N CYS A 129 4.76 23.45 0.60
CA CYS A 129 3.88 22.34 0.25
C CYS A 129 3.81 21.34 1.40
N GLY A 130 2.59 20.93 1.76
CA GLY A 130 2.29 20.02 2.86
C GLY A 130 2.62 18.56 2.59
N VAL A 131 3.71 18.24 1.89
CA VAL A 131 4.03 16.86 1.42
C VAL A 131 4.00 15.81 2.54
N HIS A 132 4.39 16.18 3.76
CA HIS A 132 4.26 15.35 4.96
C HIS A 132 2.84 14.86 5.24
N LEU A 133 1.81 15.65 4.95
CA LEU A 133 0.41 15.24 5.07
C LEU A 133 0.10 14.07 4.12
N LEU A 134 0.59 14.13 2.88
CA LEU A 134 0.44 13.05 1.91
C LEU A 134 1.16 11.77 2.36
N VAL A 135 2.39 11.90 2.90
CA VAL A 135 3.12 10.73 3.40
C VAL A 135 2.41 10.08 4.59
N HIS A 136 1.92 10.88 5.54
CA HIS A 136 1.12 10.38 6.65
C HIS A 136 -0.18 9.74 6.19
N PHE A 137 -0.85 10.32 5.20
CA PHE A 137 -2.05 9.74 4.62
C PHE A 137 -1.76 8.35 4.02
N VAL A 138 -0.68 8.20 3.24
CA VAL A 138 -0.29 6.91 2.65
C VAL A 138 0.09 5.89 3.73
N GLU A 139 0.79 6.31 4.79
CA GLU A 139 1.12 5.43 5.93
C GLU A 139 -0.15 4.92 6.63
N ASN A 140 -1.09 5.83 6.90
CA ASN A 140 -2.36 5.51 7.54
C ASN A 140 -3.25 4.64 6.64
N LEU A 141 -3.29 4.90 5.33
CA LEU A 141 -3.98 4.08 4.34
C LEU A 141 -3.40 2.66 4.31
N ALA A 142 -2.07 2.53 4.33
CA ALA A 142 -1.41 1.22 4.40
C ALA A 142 -1.79 0.47 5.68
N ALA A 143 -1.94 1.17 6.81
CA ALA A 143 -2.38 0.58 8.07
C ALA A 143 -3.84 0.16 8.06
N ALA A 144 -4.73 0.99 7.51
CA ALA A 144 -6.14 0.66 7.32
C ALA A 144 -6.30 -0.54 6.37
N PHE A 145 -5.57 -0.56 5.25
CA PHE A 145 -5.57 -1.70 4.33
C PHE A 145 -5.05 -2.98 4.99
N SER A 146 -4.00 -2.90 5.81
CA SER A 146 -3.49 -4.07 6.53
C SER A 146 -4.53 -4.64 7.51
N ARG A 147 -5.27 -3.76 8.22
CA ARG A 147 -6.40 -4.17 9.07
C ARG A 147 -7.51 -4.81 8.24
N PHE A 148 -7.92 -4.17 7.16
CA PHE A 148 -8.91 -4.69 6.23
C PHE A 148 -8.53 -6.09 5.74
N TYR A 149 -7.32 -6.25 5.21
CA TYR A 149 -6.82 -7.53 4.71
C TYR A 149 -6.73 -8.63 5.79
N TYR A 150 -6.41 -8.25 7.03
CA TYR A 150 -6.36 -9.20 8.15
C TYR A 150 -7.76 -9.71 8.55
N HIS A 151 -8.74 -8.82 8.63
CA HIS A 151 -10.10 -9.18 9.07
C HIS A 151 -10.96 -9.75 7.94
N LYS A 152 -10.70 -9.34 6.69
CA LYS A 152 -11.52 -9.67 5.53
C LYS A 152 -10.82 -10.69 4.65
N LYS A 153 -11.50 -11.82 4.44
CA LYS A 153 -11.14 -12.75 3.37
C LYS A 153 -11.63 -12.14 2.04
N VAL A 154 -10.75 -11.40 1.37
CA VAL A 154 -11.11 -10.71 0.11
C VAL A 154 -11.35 -11.72 -1.01
N LEU A 155 -10.43 -12.67 -1.21
CA LEU A 155 -10.63 -13.76 -2.17
C LEU A 155 -11.30 -14.95 -1.48
N LEU A 156 -12.57 -15.18 -1.83
CA LEU A 156 -13.41 -16.24 -1.31
C LEU A 156 -13.44 -17.45 -2.26
N GLN A 157 -13.86 -18.61 -1.76
CA GLN A 157 -14.17 -19.75 -2.64
C GLN A 157 -15.29 -19.35 -3.60
N LYS A 158 -15.23 -19.81 -4.86
CA LYS A 158 -16.29 -19.57 -5.84
C LYS A 158 -17.60 -20.21 -5.35
N ARG A 159 -18.47 -19.40 -4.74
CA ARG A 159 -19.85 -19.70 -4.39
C ARG A 159 -20.67 -18.49 -4.80
N GLU A 160 -21.76 -18.71 -5.53
CA GLU A 160 -22.56 -17.63 -6.11
C GLU A 160 -22.96 -16.57 -5.07
N GLU A 161 -23.36 -17.01 -3.88
CA GLU A 161 -23.73 -16.15 -2.74
C GLU A 161 -22.60 -15.24 -2.24
N LEU A 162 -21.33 -15.62 -2.46
CA LEU A 162 -20.15 -14.91 -1.98
C LEU A 162 -19.51 -14.02 -3.05
N MET A 163 -19.98 -14.06 -4.28
CA MET A 163 -19.42 -13.26 -5.37
C MET A 163 -19.75 -11.77 -5.23
N PRO A 164 -20.97 -11.35 -4.84
CA PRO A 164 -21.29 -9.93 -4.65
C PRO A 164 -20.34 -9.25 -3.67
N ILE A 165 -20.09 -9.88 -2.52
CA ILE A 165 -19.17 -9.34 -1.49
C ILE A 165 -17.71 -9.33 -1.94
N LEU A 166 -17.30 -10.31 -2.76
CA LEU A 166 -15.96 -10.34 -3.34
C LEU A 166 -15.79 -9.16 -4.31
N TYR A 167 -16.74 -8.94 -5.21
CA TYR A 167 -16.66 -7.85 -6.19
C TYR A 167 -16.68 -6.48 -5.53
N ALA A 168 -17.56 -6.28 -4.53
CA ALA A 168 -17.62 -5.04 -3.78
C ALA A 168 -16.30 -4.70 -3.06
N ARG A 169 -15.52 -5.71 -2.63
CA ARG A 169 -14.22 -5.53 -1.97
C ARG A 169 -13.02 -5.40 -2.91
N ILE A 170 -13.17 -5.81 -4.16
CA ILE A 170 -12.12 -5.71 -5.19
C ILE A 170 -12.10 -4.31 -5.81
N TYR A 171 -13.28 -3.67 -5.90
CA TYR A 171 -13.40 -2.25 -6.18
C TYR A 171 -12.79 -1.38 -5.08
#